data_AF-A0A1C9WNC1-F1
#
_entry.id   AF-A0A1C9WNC1-F1
#
_cell.length_a   1.000
_cell.length_b   1.000
_cell.length_c   1.000
_cell.angle_alpha   90.00
_cell.angle_beta   90.00
_cell.angle_gamma   90.00
#
_symmetry.space_group_name_H-M   'P 1'
#
loop_
_entity.id
_entity.type
_entity.pdbx_description
1 polymer ?
#
loop_
_entity_poly.entity_id
_entity_poly.type
_entity_poly.pdbx_seq_one_letter_code
_entity_poly.pdbx_strand_id
1 'polypeptide(L)'
;MAIYVDPPLWPAHGTHFSHLISDTSLEELHSFAAAAGIPDRAFDGDHYDVAEARYSALVAAGAVPVEGRILVRKLIASGLRIPARRRSSSLKLPLLTRWNEVLPGHDALFLDLLDRWGEEHRRYHGRTHLLAVLEALDLLTAPAGPPRTVLLAAWFHDAVYRGIAGQDEEESARLAEDRLAHAGLPAAEVDEVARLVRMTAEHRPETGDEAAALLSDADLSVLGGTPAAYARYLAAVRQDFAHIGDDDFAAGRAAVVRRLLELDPLFHTQRGRELWREAARRNLQGELG
;
A
#
# COMPACT_ATOMS: atom_id res chain seq x y z
N MET A 1 3.98 -22.87 12.06
CA MET A 1 3.99 -21.60 12.81
C MET A 1 5.27 -21.58 13.62
N ALA A 2 6.22 -20.80 13.14
CA ALA A 2 7.51 -20.66 13.77
C ALA A 2 8.06 -19.27 13.47
N ILE A 3 8.56 -18.63 14.50
CA ILE A 3 9.34 -17.41 14.38
C ILE A 3 10.79 -17.83 14.15
N TYR A 4 11.45 -17.26 13.14
CA TYR A 4 12.85 -17.56 12.82
C TYR A 4 13.71 -16.33 13.01
N VAL A 5 14.94 -16.52 13.47
CA VAL A 5 15.93 -15.46 13.67
C VAL A 5 17.27 -15.86 13.06
N ASP A 6 17.92 -14.97 12.31
CA ASP A 6 19.29 -15.21 11.83
C ASP A 6 20.35 -14.72 12.84
N PRO A 7 21.59 -15.22 12.81
CA PRO A 7 22.66 -14.70 13.66
C PRO A 7 22.88 -13.20 13.39
N PRO A 8 23.30 -12.43 14.41
CA PRO A 8 23.49 -10.99 14.28
C PRO A 8 24.74 -10.71 13.45
N LEU A 9 24.56 -10.58 12.12
CA LEU A 9 25.65 -10.43 11.15
C LEU A 9 25.66 -9.07 10.45
N TRP A 10 24.60 -8.27 10.60
CA TRP A 10 24.43 -7.03 9.84
C TRP A 10 24.89 -5.80 10.62
N PRO A 11 26.04 -5.17 10.27
CA PRO A 11 26.57 -4.05 11.04
C PRO A 11 25.80 -2.75 10.75
N ALA A 12 25.25 -2.12 11.78
CA ALA A 12 24.62 -0.80 11.71
C ALA A 12 24.59 -0.14 13.10
N HIS A 13 24.56 1.20 13.16
CA HIS A 13 24.40 1.95 14.43
C HIS A 13 25.33 1.52 15.60
N GLY A 14 26.54 1.04 15.29
CA GLY A 14 27.52 0.59 16.30
C GLY A 14 27.23 -0.79 16.91
N THR A 15 26.36 -1.60 16.32
CA THR A 15 26.07 -2.99 16.72
C THR A 15 25.81 -3.87 15.49
N HIS A 16 25.56 -5.16 15.70
CA HIS A 16 25.06 -6.07 14.67
C HIS A 16 23.56 -6.31 14.86
N PHE A 17 22.89 -6.57 13.75
CA PHE A 17 21.47 -6.84 13.71
C PHE A 17 21.21 -8.24 13.16
N SER A 18 20.17 -8.85 13.74
CA SER A 18 19.48 -10.03 13.24
C SER A 18 18.16 -9.61 12.61
N HIS A 19 17.63 -10.46 11.74
CA HIS A 19 16.29 -10.37 11.18
C HIS A 19 15.40 -11.43 11.82
N LEU A 20 14.21 -11.01 12.24
CA LEU A 20 13.19 -11.86 12.83
C LEU A 20 11.99 -11.95 11.88
N ILE A 21 11.59 -13.16 11.48
CA ILE A 21 10.49 -13.40 10.54
C ILE A 21 9.47 -14.40 11.08
N SER A 22 8.28 -14.37 10.49
CA SER A 22 7.36 -15.50 10.45
C SER A 22 7.42 -16.17 9.08
N ASP A 23 7.16 -17.49 9.03
CA ASP A 23 6.91 -18.20 7.77
C ASP A 23 5.42 -18.40 7.45
N THR A 24 4.51 -17.85 8.27
CA THR A 24 3.07 -18.09 8.19
C THR A 24 2.21 -16.81 8.20
N SER A 25 2.39 -15.86 9.12
CA SER A 25 1.62 -14.61 9.16
C SER A 25 2.36 -13.43 9.80
N LEU A 26 2.03 -12.20 9.41
CA LEU A 26 2.55 -11.02 10.12
C LEU A 26 1.94 -10.85 11.52
N GLU A 27 0.71 -11.30 11.73
CA GLU A 27 0.03 -11.20 13.03
C GLU A 27 0.79 -11.95 14.13
N GLU A 28 1.26 -13.17 13.85
CA GLU A 28 2.07 -13.91 14.83
C GLU A 28 3.44 -13.25 15.04
N LEU A 29 4.01 -12.66 13.99
CA LEU A 29 5.28 -11.95 14.07
C LEU A 29 5.16 -10.70 14.96
N HIS A 30 4.12 -9.91 14.77
CA HIS A 30 3.83 -8.74 15.61
C HIS A 30 3.55 -9.14 17.05
N SER A 31 2.74 -10.18 17.26
CA SER A 31 2.42 -10.69 18.60
C SER A 31 3.68 -11.16 19.35
N PHE A 32 4.56 -11.90 18.67
CA PHE A 32 5.83 -12.33 19.24
C PHE A 32 6.77 -11.15 19.54
N ALA A 33 6.89 -10.20 18.60
CA ALA A 33 7.74 -9.02 18.76
C ALA A 33 7.29 -8.14 19.94
N ALA A 34 5.97 -7.91 20.08
CA ALA A 34 5.39 -7.18 21.18
C ALA A 34 5.65 -7.87 22.53
N ALA A 35 5.44 -9.19 22.61
CA ALA A 35 5.74 -9.97 23.81
C ALA A 35 7.23 -9.94 24.19
N ALA A 36 8.13 -9.84 23.21
CA ALA A 36 9.57 -9.69 23.41
C ALA A 36 10.04 -8.24 23.63
N GLY A 37 9.11 -7.27 23.70
CA GLY A 37 9.42 -5.85 23.89
C GLY A 37 10.27 -5.26 22.77
N ILE A 38 10.10 -5.73 21.53
CA ILE A 38 10.70 -5.14 20.33
C ILE A 38 9.80 -3.97 19.90
N PRO A 39 10.34 -2.77 19.66
CA PRO A 39 9.53 -1.62 19.28
C PRO A 39 9.04 -1.75 17.83
N ASP A 40 7.83 -1.27 17.53
CA ASP A 40 7.23 -1.36 16.19
C ASP A 40 8.06 -0.68 15.10
N ARG A 41 8.82 0.37 15.45
CA ARG A 41 9.75 1.03 14.52
C ARG A 41 10.87 0.13 13.98
N ALA A 42 11.08 -1.04 14.59
CA ALA A 42 12.04 -2.03 14.12
C ALA A 42 11.45 -2.95 13.04
N PHE A 43 10.15 -2.84 12.73
CA PHE A 43 9.51 -3.60 11.67
C PHE A 43 9.78 -2.95 10.29
N ASP A 44 10.40 -3.70 9.38
CA ASP A 44 10.66 -3.29 7.99
C ASP A 44 9.76 -4.04 7.00
N GLY A 45 8.46 -4.05 7.31
CA GLY A 45 7.37 -4.49 6.42
C GLY A 45 7.15 -6.00 6.29
N ASP A 46 8.21 -6.81 6.39
CA ASP A 46 8.12 -8.28 6.34
C ASP A 46 8.99 -9.01 7.37
N HIS A 47 9.73 -8.27 8.18
CA HIS A 47 10.60 -8.77 9.23
C HIS A 47 10.88 -7.65 10.26
N TYR A 48 11.40 -8.01 11.43
CA TYR A 48 11.96 -7.05 12.39
C TYR A 48 13.49 -7.06 12.34
N ASP A 49 14.09 -5.88 12.37
CA ASP A 49 15.53 -5.67 12.62
C ASP A 49 15.79 -5.63 14.13
N VAL A 50 16.46 -6.64 14.68
CA VAL A 50 16.68 -6.77 16.13
C VAL A 50 18.16 -6.71 16.44
N ALA A 51 18.55 -5.82 17.37
CA ALA A 51 19.94 -5.68 17.78
C ALA A 51 20.48 -6.96 18.45
N GLU A 52 21.77 -7.22 18.28
CA GLU A 52 22.52 -8.39 18.80
C GLU A 52 22.20 -8.69 20.27
N ALA A 53 22.09 -7.67 21.11
CA ALA A 53 21.79 -7.81 22.54
C ALA A 53 20.44 -8.52 22.83
N ARG A 54 19.50 -8.54 21.88
CA ARG A 54 18.20 -9.21 22.01
C ARG A 54 18.22 -10.66 21.53
N TYR A 55 19.24 -11.09 20.77
CA TYR A 55 19.26 -12.37 20.09
C TYR A 55 19.02 -13.55 21.04
N SER A 56 19.79 -13.64 22.13
CA SER A 56 19.66 -14.74 23.10
C SER A 56 18.28 -14.77 23.78
N ALA A 57 17.69 -13.60 24.06
CA ALA A 57 16.35 -13.51 24.65
C ALA A 57 15.26 -13.98 23.68
N LEU A 58 15.40 -13.67 22.39
CA LEU A 58 14.44 -14.11 21.37
C LEU A 58 14.49 -15.63 21.16
N VAL A 59 15.69 -16.21 21.14
CA VAL A 59 15.87 -17.67 21.07
C VAL A 59 15.28 -18.33 22.31
N ALA A 60 15.52 -17.78 23.50
CA ALA A 60 14.92 -18.27 24.75
C ALA A 60 13.39 -18.16 24.76
N ALA A 61 12.83 -17.14 24.11
CA ALA A 61 11.39 -16.95 23.94
C ALA A 61 10.76 -17.85 22.86
N GLY A 62 11.55 -18.66 22.16
CA GLY A 62 11.08 -19.66 21.19
C GLY A 62 11.32 -19.32 19.72
N ALA A 63 12.07 -18.25 19.41
CA ALA A 63 12.52 -18.02 18.03
C ALA A 63 13.54 -19.09 17.62
N VAL A 64 13.33 -19.69 16.44
CA VAL A 64 14.16 -20.76 15.90
C VAL A 64 15.37 -20.15 15.17
N PRO A 65 16.60 -20.34 15.67
CA PRO A 65 17.78 -19.81 15.01
C PRO A 65 18.04 -20.57 13.70
N VAL A 66 18.24 -19.83 12.61
CA VAL A 66 18.54 -20.37 11.27
C VAL A 66 19.57 -19.51 10.54
N GLU A 67 20.32 -20.08 9.60
CA GLU A 67 21.19 -19.29 8.74
C GLU A 67 20.38 -18.27 7.91
N GLY A 68 20.92 -17.07 7.66
CA GLY A 68 20.22 -16.02 6.90
C GLY A 68 19.72 -16.47 5.53
N ARG A 69 20.45 -17.35 4.83
CA ARG A 69 19.98 -17.92 3.55
C ARG A 69 18.73 -18.80 3.69
N ILE A 70 18.58 -19.49 4.82
CA ILE A 70 17.41 -20.32 5.12
C ILE A 70 16.25 -19.41 5.51
N LEU A 71 16.52 -18.39 6.31
CA LEU A 71 15.56 -17.36 6.70
C LEU A 71 14.92 -16.71 5.47
N VAL A 72 15.73 -16.21 4.53
CA VAL A 72 15.23 -15.58 3.29
C VAL A 72 14.41 -16.55 2.45
N ARG A 73 14.82 -17.83 2.32
CA ARG A 73 14.04 -18.82 1.57
C ARG A 73 12.68 -19.09 2.20
N LYS A 74 12.61 -19.17 3.53
CA LYS A 74 11.36 -19.33 4.27
C LYS A 74 10.46 -18.10 4.08
N LEU A 75 11.02 -16.90 4.19
CA LEU A 75 10.28 -15.66 3.98
C LEU A 75 9.71 -15.55 2.56
N ILE A 76 10.48 -15.95 1.53
CA ILE A 76 9.99 -16.00 0.15
C ILE A 76 8.88 -17.05 -0.01
N ALA A 77 9.10 -18.26 0.51
CA ALA A 77 8.14 -19.36 0.39
C ALA A 77 6.81 -19.08 1.11
N SER A 78 6.85 -18.30 2.20
CA SER A 78 5.65 -17.86 2.92
C SER A 78 4.77 -16.87 2.12
N GLY A 79 5.32 -16.25 1.07
CA GLY A 79 4.67 -15.14 0.37
C GLY A 79 4.65 -13.82 1.18
N LEU A 80 5.30 -13.77 2.35
CA LEU A 80 5.40 -12.56 3.16
C LEU A 80 6.47 -11.59 2.65
N ARG A 81 7.50 -12.07 1.94
CA ARG A 81 8.61 -11.23 1.44
C ARG A 81 8.13 -10.02 0.62
N ILE A 82 8.57 -8.83 1.01
CA ILE A 82 8.51 -7.57 0.26
C ILE A 82 9.86 -7.38 -0.45
N PRO A 83 9.93 -7.50 -1.78
CA PRO A 83 11.18 -7.23 -2.51
C PRO A 83 11.71 -5.83 -2.22
N ALA A 84 13.03 -5.66 -2.12
CA ALA A 84 13.65 -4.36 -1.82
C ALA A 84 13.16 -3.24 -2.76
N ARG A 85 12.95 -3.56 -4.06
CA ARG A 85 12.41 -2.64 -5.08
C ARG A 85 10.98 -2.13 -4.81
N ARG A 86 10.27 -2.74 -3.85
CA ARG A 86 8.93 -2.35 -3.40
C ARG A 86 8.96 -1.66 -2.04
N ARG A 87 10.15 -1.36 -1.48
CA ARG A 87 10.26 -0.56 -0.25
C ARG A 87 10.23 0.93 -0.59
N SER A 88 9.46 1.71 0.16
CA SER A 88 9.22 3.15 -0.07
C SER A 88 10.49 3.98 -0.31
N SER A 89 11.58 3.71 0.42
CA SER A 89 12.87 4.39 0.28
C SER A 89 13.56 4.19 -1.07
N SER A 90 13.23 3.10 -1.77
CA SER A 90 13.78 2.76 -3.09
C SER A 90 12.93 3.25 -4.27
N LEU A 91 11.72 3.75 -4.00
CA LEU A 91 10.71 3.97 -5.05
C LEU A 91 10.92 5.25 -5.86
N LYS A 92 11.79 6.17 -5.42
CA LYS A 92 12.01 7.44 -6.12
C LYS A 92 12.35 7.26 -7.60
N LEU A 93 13.26 6.35 -7.93
CA LEU A 93 13.69 6.14 -9.33
C LEU A 93 12.59 5.49 -10.19
N PRO A 94 11.97 4.36 -9.80
CA PRO A 94 10.84 3.79 -10.54
C PRO A 94 9.69 4.78 -10.76
N LEU A 95 9.35 5.54 -9.73
CA LEU A 95 8.28 6.55 -9.78
C LEU A 95 8.67 7.73 -10.68
N LEU A 96 9.93 8.17 -10.67
CA LEU A 96 10.42 9.20 -11.58
C LEU A 96 10.33 8.76 -13.05
N THR A 97 10.70 7.51 -13.35
CA THR A 97 10.57 6.98 -14.71
C THR A 97 9.12 7.04 -15.19
N ARG A 98 8.18 6.54 -14.38
CA ARG A 98 6.74 6.60 -14.71
C ARG A 98 6.24 8.03 -14.84
N TRP A 99 6.68 8.94 -13.97
CA TRP A 99 6.30 10.34 -14.05
C TRP A 99 6.74 10.98 -15.37
N ASN A 100 7.99 10.73 -15.80
CA ASN A 100 8.53 11.29 -17.03
C ASN A 100 7.83 10.78 -18.30
N GLU A 101 7.20 9.61 -18.25
CA GLU A 101 6.35 9.12 -19.34
C GLU A 101 5.01 9.87 -19.41
N VAL A 102 4.51 10.36 -18.27
CA VAL A 102 3.20 11.04 -18.15
C VAL A 102 3.32 12.55 -18.36
N LEU A 103 4.24 13.20 -17.66
CA LEU A 103 4.38 14.65 -17.62
C LEU A 103 5.88 15.05 -17.58
N PRO A 104 6.62 14.85 -18.69
CA PRO A 104 8.05 15.14 -18.76
C PRO A 104 8.36 16.61 -18.49
N GLY A 105 9.51 16.88 -17.88
CA GLY A 105 10.00 18.24 -17.61
C GLY A 105 9.35 18.96 -16.41
N HIS A 106 8.50 18.26 -15.65
CA HIS A 106 7.81 18.81 -14.48
C HIS A 106 8.38 18.24 -13.17
N ASP A 107 9.71 18.23 -13.05
CA ASP A 107 10.44 17.62 -11.93
C ASP A 107 10.05 18.20 -10.57
N ALA A 108 9.76 19.50 -10.50
CA ALA A 108 9.33 20.16 -9.27
C ALA A 108 7.98 19.63 -8.77
N LEU A 109 7.03 19.40 -9.68
CA LEU A 109 5.73 18.81 -9.34
C LEU A 109 5.87 17.35 -8.93
N PHE A 110 6.72 16.59 -9.62
CA PHE A 110 7.06 15.23 -9.21
C PHE A 110 7.60 15.17 -7.78
N LEU A 111 8.53 16.06 -7.42
CA LEU A 111 9.10 16.09 -6.08
C LEU A 111 8.06 16.48 -5.02
N ASP A 112 7.19 17.48 -5.28
CA ASP A 112 6.07 17.85 -4.38
C ASP A 112 5.16 16.64 -4.12
N LEU A 113 4.74 15.94 -5.19
CA LEU A 113 3.91 14.74 -5.05
C LEU A 113 4.66 13.62 -4.32
N LEU A 114 5.91 13.37 -4.65
CA LEU A 114 6.69 12.31 -4.01
C LEU A 114 6.89 12.55 -2.51
N ASP A 115 7.04 13.81 -2.10
CA ASP A 115 7.15 14.20 -0.69
C ASP A 115 5.82 13.99 0.04
N ARG A 116 4.69 14.38 -0.56
CA ARG A 116 3.34 14.11 -0.02
C ARG A 116 3.07 12.63 0.18
N TRP A 117 3.32 11.82 -0.85
CA TRP A 117 3.21 10.36 -0.76
C TRP A 117 4.23 9.73 0.22
N GLY A 118 5.22 10.50 0.68
CA GLY A 118 6.25 10.08 1.61
C GLY A 118 6.11 10.61 3.04
N GLU A 119 5.01 11.28 3.38
CA GLU A 119 4.78 11.80 4.73
C GLU A 119 4.85 10.69 5.80
N GLU A 120 5.47 10.99 6.94
CA GLU A 120 5.86 9.97 7.93
C GLU A 120 4.68 9.23 8.58
N HIS A 121 3.48 9.82 8.59
CA HIS A 121 2.28 9.18 9.13
C HIS A 121 1.66 8.15 8.19
N ARG A 122 2.09 8.09 6.93
CA ARG A 122 1.56 7.16 5.91
C ARG A 122 2.32 5.83 5.96
N ARG A 123 1.57 4.75 6.15
CA ARG A 123 2.03 3.36 6.20
C ARG A 123 1.44 2.57 5.05
N TYR A 124 0.12 2.62 4.84
CA TYR A 124 -0.48 2.07 3.63
C TYR A 124 -0.52 3.12 2.50
N HIS A 125 -1.14 4.28 2.75
CA HIS A 125 -1.44 5.33 1.76
C HIS A 125 -0.20 6.18 1.40
N GLY A 126 0.91 5.52 1.09
CA GLY A 126 2.20 6.11 0.71
C GLY A 126 2.68 5.68 -0.67
N ARG A 127 3.96 5.96 -0.98
CA ARG A 127 4.59 5.66 -2.29
C ARG A 127 4.40 4.23 -2.80
N THR A 128 4.30 3.26 -1.89
CA THR A 128 4.02 1.86 -2.20
C THR A 128 2.62 1.63 -2.75
N HIS A 129 1.61 2.31 -2.21
CA HIS A 129 0.24 2.29 -2.72
C HIS A 129 0.18 2.92 -4.11
N LEU A 130 0.72 4.13 -4.27
CA LEU A 130 0.81 4.78 -5.58
C LEU A 130 1.41 3.87 -6.65
N LEU A 131 2.55 3.23 -6.38
CA LEU A 131 3.15 2.30 -7.33
C LEU A 131 2.23 1.10 -7.63
N ALA A 132 1.54 0.56 -6.62
CA ALA A 132 0.61 -0.54 -6.81
C ALA A 132 -0.58 -0.15 -7.72
N VAL A 133 -1.14 1.05 -7.55
CA VAL A 133 -2.19 1.59 -8.42
C VAL A 133 -1.69 1.73 -9.86
N LEU A 134 -0.50 2.30 -10.06
CA LEU A 134 0.11 2.43 -11.38
C LEU A 134 0.40 1.06 -12.04
N GLU A 135 0.90 0.08 -11.29
CA GLU A 135 1.08 -1.30 -11.76
C GLU A 135 -0.26 -1.99 -12.10
N ALA A 136 -1.32 -1.71 -11.34
CA ALA A 136 -2.66 -2.24 -11.61
C ALA A 136 -3.26 -1.64 -12.90
N LEU A 137 -3.06 -0.34 -13.14
CA LEU A 137 -3.45 0.31 -14.40
C LEU A 137 -2.76 -0.32 -15.61
N ASP A 138 -1.48 -0.66 -15.51
CA ASP A 138 -0.77 -1.38 -16.59
C ASP A 138 -1.43 -2.74 -16.89
N LEU A 139 -1.80 -3.50 -15.85
CA LEU A 139 -2.45 -4.80 -16.00
C LEU A 139 -3.85 -4.71 -16.62
N LEU A 140 -4.61 -3.66 -16.27
CA LEU A 140 -5.95 -3.43 -16.76
C LEU A 140 -5.97 -3.01 -18.24
N THR A 141 -4.93 -2.33 -18.69
CA THR A 141 -4.90 -1.66 -20.00
C THR A 141 -3.91 -2.28 -20.99
N ALA A 142 -3.18 -3.32 -20.58
CA ALA A 142 -2.28 -4.03 -21.48
C ALA A 142 -3.02 -4.60 -22.71
N PRO A 143 -2.47 -4.45 -23.92
CA PRO A 143 -1.15 -3.88 -24.24
C PRO A 143 -1.15 -2.36 -24.55
N ALA A 144 -2.31 -1.69 -24.55
CA ALA A 144 -2.46 -0.31 -25.00
C ALA A 144 -1.90 0.73 -24.01
N GLY A 145 -1.92 0.41 -22.71
CA GLY A 145 -1.52 1.33 -21.65
C GLY A 145 -2.65 2.28 -21.22
N PRO A 146 -2.57 2.87 -20.01
CA PRO A 146 -3.65 3.66 -19.46
C PRO A 146 -3.70 5.09 -20.04
N PRO A 147 -4.90 5.70 -20.13
CA PRO A 147 -5.01 7.10 -20.52
C PRO A 147 -4.21 8.02 -19.60
N ARG A 148 -3.64 9.08 -20.16
CA ARG A 148 -2.82 10.06 -19.41
C ARG A 148 -3.58 10.71 -18.25
N THR A 149 -4.86 11.05 -18.45
CA THR A 149 -5.72 11.62 -17.40
C THR A 149 -5.92 10.66 -16.23
N VAL A 150 -6.07 9.36 -16.49
CA VAL A 150 -6.17 8.33 -15.46
C VAL A 150 -4.84 8.17 -14.71
N LEU A 151 -3.71 8.21 -15.41
CA LEU A 151 -2.39 8.21 -14.77
C LEU A 151 -2.20 9.42 -13.86
N LEU A 152 -2.49 10.63 -14.35
CA LEU A 152 -2.43 11.84 -13.54
C LEU A 152 -3.37 11.75 -12.33
N ALA A 153 -4.61 11.29 -12.51
CA ALA A 153 -5.53 11.09 -11.38
C ALA A 153 -4.97 10.08 -10.35
N ALA A 154 -4.32 9.00 -10.78
CA ALA A 154 -3.64 8.08 -9.87
C ALA A 154 -2.52 8.75 -9.06
N TRP A 155 -1.77 9.70 -9.65
CA TRP A 155 -0.76 10.47 -8.91
C TRP A 155 -1.35 11.42 -7.86
N PHE A 156 -2.59 11.89 -8.08
CA PHE A 156 -3.23 12.88 -7.22
C PHE A 156 -4.23 12.30 -6.21
N HIS A 157 -4.83 11.12 -6.43
CA HIS A 157 -6.02 10.70 -5.68
C HIS A 157 -5.89 10.73 -4.14
N ASP A 158 -4.74 10.29 -3.60
CA ASP A 158 -4.41 10.41 -2.15
C ASP A 158 -3.22 11.36 -1.90
N ALA A 159 -2.94 12.30 -2.81
CA ALA A 159 -1.84 13.26 -2.62
C ALA A 159 -2.05 14.15 -1.37
N VAL A 160 -3.30 14.28 -0.91
CA VAL A 160 -3.66 14.74 0.43
C VAL A 160 -4.27 13.56 1.20
N TYR A 161 -3.79 13.32 2.43
CA TYR A 161 -4.29 12.23 3.27
C TYR A 161 -4.17 12.60 4.75
N ARG A 162 -5.33 12.87 5.36
CA ARG A 162 -5.50 13.06 6.81
C ARG A 162 -6.32 11.93 7.44
N GLY A 163 -6.77 10.96 6.65
CA GLY A 163 -7.63 9.86 7.08
C GLY A 163 -9.10 10.28 7.18
N ILE A 164 -9.53 11.30 6.45
CA ILE A 164 -10.91 11.83 6.47
C ILE A 164 -11.55 11.63 5.10
N ALA A 165 -12.22 10.48 4.95
CA ALA A 165 -12.89 10.10 3.71
C ALA A 165 -13.87 11.18 3.22
N GLY A 166 -13.87 11.39 1.90
CA GLY A 166 -14.57 12.46 1.19
C GLY A 166 -13.84 13.81 1.21
N GLN A 167 -13.21 14.19 2.34
CA GLN A 167 -12.47 15.45 2.42
C GLN A 167 -11.08 15.35 1.80
N ASP A 168 -10.38 14.24 2.04
CA ASP A 168 -9.05 13.99 1.48
C ASP A 168 -9.09 13.95 -0.05
N GLU A 169 -10.10 13.31 -0.64
CA GLU A 169 -10.30 13.21 -2.09
C GLU A 169 -10.65 14.58 -2.70
N GLU A 170 -11.49 15.39 -2.03
CA GLU A 170 -11.79 16.76 -2.49
C GLU A 170 -10.56 17.67 -2.39
N GLU A 171 -9.78 17.58 -1.31
CA GLU A 171 -8.53 18.35 -1.15
C GLU A 171 -7.47 17.91 -2.19
N SER A 172 -7.37 16.61 -2.47
CA SER A 172 -6.53 16.04 -3.53
C SER A 172 -6.96 16.50 -4.92
N ALA A 173 -8.26 16.56 -5.21
CA ALA A 173 -8.79 17.07 -6.47
C ALA A 173 -8.47 18.55 -6.67
N ARG A 174 -8.66 19.38 -5.64
CA ARG A 174 -8.28 20.81 -5.68
C ARG A 174 -6.79 21.02 -5.85
N LEU A 175 -5.98 20.16 -5.23
CA LEU A 175 -4.53 20.15 -5.45
C LEU A 175 -4.21 19.84 -6.91
N ALA A 176 -4.90 18.88 -7.53
CA ALA A 176 -4.73 18.56 -8.95
C ALA A 176 -5.11 19.76 -9.84
N GLU A 177 -6.25 20.40 -9.57
CA GLU A 177 -6.71 21.60 -10.28
C GLU A 177 -5.64 22.69 -10.26
N ASP A 178 -5.15 23.02 -9.08
CA ASP A 178 -4.13 24.06 -8.90
C ASP A 178 -2.80 23.69 -9.58
N ARG A 179 -2.25 22.51 -9.27
CA ARG A 179 -0.91 22.12 -9.71
C ARG A 179 -0.83 21.87 -11.21
N LEU A 180 -1.84 21.24 -11.80
CA LEU A 180 -1.86 20.94 -13.23
C LEU A 180 -2.15 22.19 -14.07
N ALA A 181 -3.00 23.12 -13.57
CA ALA A 181 -3.18 24.41 -14.22
C ALA A 181 -1.88 25.24 -14.20
N HIS A 182 -1.16 25.28 -13.08
CA HIS A 182 0.15 25.93 -12.99
C HIS A 182 1.22 25.27 -13.86
N ALA A 183 1.12 23.96 -14.09
CA ALA A 183 1.94 23.22 -15.05
C ALA A 183 1.55 23.49 -16.52
N GLY A 184 0.49 24.28 -16.78
CA GLY A 184 0.08 24.69 -18.12
C GLY A 184 -0.72 23.64 -18.89
N LEU A 185 -1.33 22.66 -18.20
CA LEU A 185 -2.20 21.69 -18.85
C LEU A 185 -3.51 22.35 -19.32
N PRO A 186 -4.14 21.86 -20.41
CA PRO A 186 -5.44 22.34 -20.85
C PRO A 186 -6.52 22.15 -19.78
N ALA A 187 -7.41 23.13 -19.63
CA ALA A 187 -8.47 23.10 -18.61
C ALA A 187 -9.31 21.80 -18.65
N ALA A 188 -9.68 21.31 -19.84
CA ALA A 188 -10.43 20.07 -19.97
C ALA A 188 -9.68 18.82 -19.45
N GLU A 189 -8.35 18.80 -19.55
CA GLU A 189 -7.53 17.71 -19.00
C GLU A 189 -7.46 17.82 -17.47
N VAL A 190 -7.31 19.03 -16.95
CA VAL A 190 -7.31 19.32 -15.51
C VAL A 190 -8.65 18.96 -14.87
N ASP A 191 -9.76 19.36 -15.49
CA ASP A 191 -11.12 19.08 -15.02
C ASP A 191 -11.39 17.58 -14.97
N GLU A 192 -10.94 16.83 -15.99
CA GLU A 192 -11.09 15.38 -16.02
C GLU A 192 -10.27 14.69 -14.92
N VAL A 193 -9.02 15.11 -14.70
CA VAL A 193 -8.20 14.57 -13.59
C VAL A 193 -8.88 14.82 -12.25
N ALA A 194 -9.35 16.04 -12.01
CA ALA A 194 -10.02 16.39 -10.75
C ALA A 194 -11.33 15.62 -10.55
N ARG A 195 -12.11 15.40 -11.63
CA ARG A 195 -13.32 14.57 -11.60
C ARG A 195 -13.01 13.12 -11.24
N LEU A 196 -11.98 12.54 -11.85
CA LEU A 196 -11.54 11.17 -11.56
C LEU A 196 -11.05 11.02 -10.12
N VAL A 197 -10.29 11.99 -9.60
CA VAL A 197 -9.88 12.01 -8.19
C VAL A 197 -11.10 12.05 -7.26
N ARG A 198 -12.07 12.93 -7.50
CA ARG A 198 -13.30 12.97 -6.66
C ARG A 198 -14.08 11.67 -6.67
N MET A 199 -14.07 10.94 -7.79
CA MET A 199 -14.79 9.67 -7.92
C MET A 199 -14.27 8.60 -6.95
N THR A 200 -12.99 8.64 -6.52
CA THR A 200 -12.43 7.66 -5.58
C THR A 200 -13.06 7.75 -4.19
N ALA A 201 -13.71 8.87 -3.82
CA ALA A 201 -14.41 8.98 -2.54
C ALA A 201 -15.55 7.96 -2.38
N GLU A 202 -16.18 7.56 -3.49
CA GLU A 202 -17.29 6.61 -3.48
C GLU A 202 -17.00 5.30 -4.22
N HIS A 203 -16.01 5.28 -5.11
CA HIS A 203 -15.73 4.14 -6.00
C HIS A 203 -16.97 3.68 -6.78
N ARG A 204 -17.75 4.64 -7.28
CA ARG A 204 -18.99 4.43 -8.03
C ARG A 204 -18.94 5.13 -9.39
N PRO A 205 -18.09 4.67 -10.31
CA PRO A 205 -18.07 5.20 -11.67
C PRO A 205 -19.43 5.02 -12.35
N GLU A 206 -19.80 5.99 -13.18
CA GLU A 206 -21.03 5.92 -13.98
C GLU A 206 -20.95 4.79 -15.03
N THR A 207 -22.11 4.23 -15.40
CA THR A 207 -22.17 3.20 -16.44
C THR A 207 -21.63 3.72 -17.76
N GLY A 208 -20.54 3.12 -18.24
CA GLY A 208 -19.86 3.51 -19.48
C GLY A 208 -18.68 4.47 -19.29
N ASP A 209 -18.41 4.92 -18.06
CA ASP A 209 -17.22 5.71 -17.75
C ASP A 209 -15.99 4.81 -17.57
N GLU A 210 -15.30 4.53 -18.68
CA GLU A 210 -14.13 3.65 -18.69
C GLU A 210 -12.96 4.21 -17.88
N ALA A 211 -12.76 5.54 -17.89
CA ALA A 211 -11.64 6.18 -17.19
C ALA A 211 -11.82 6.08 -15.67
N ALA A 212 -13.04 6.34 -15.17
CA ALA A 212 -13.34 6.19 -13.76
C ALA A 212 -13.35 4.72 -13.33
N ALA A 213 -13.83 3.81 -14.19
CA ALA A 213 -13.76 2.37 -13.94
C ALA A 213 -12.31 1.88 -13.80
N LEU A 214 -11.39 2.36 -14.63
CA LEU A 214 -9.97 2.02 -14.56
C LEU A 214 -9.33 2.48 -13.25
N LEU A 215 -9.55 3.74 -12.86
CA LEU A 215 -8.98 4.28 -11.63
C LEU A 215 -9.56 3.56 -10.40
N SER A 216 -10.88 3.37 -10.35
CA SER A 216 -11.55 2.69 -9.24
C SER A 216 -11.05 1.24 -9.08
N ASP A 217 -10.97 0.48 -10.18
CA ASP A 217 -10.48 -0.90 -10.13
C ASP A 217 -9.01 -0.99 -9.72
N ALA A 218 -8.17 -0.06 -10.20
CA ALA A 218 -6.75 -0.02 -9.87
C ALA A 218 -6.50 0.31 -8.40
N ASP A 219 -7.23 1.29 -7.86
CA ASP A 219 -7.13 1.69 -6.45
C ASP A 219 -7.61 0.59 -5.50
N LEU A 220 -8.73 -0.07 -5.84
CA LEU A 220 -9.27 -1.20 -5.07
C LEU A 220 -8.54 -2.54 -5.33
N SER A 221 -7.53 -2.58 -6.20
CA SER A 221 -6.87 -3.83 -6.61
C SER A 221 -6.22 -4.59 -5.45
N VAL A 222 -5.79 -3.89 -4.38
CA VAL A 222 -5.25 -4.50 -3.16
C VAL A 222 -6.20 -5.51 -2.53
N LEU A 223 -7.51 -5.28 -2.67
CA LEU A 223 -8.54 -6.16 -2.12
C LEU A 223 -8.45 -7.55 -2.75
N GLY A 224 -8.09 -7.63 -4.04
CA GLY A 224 -7.88 -8.88 -4.77
C GLY A 224 -6.54 -9.56 -4.51
N GLY A 225 -5.74 -9.07 -3.56
CA GLY A 225 -4.43 -9.64 -3.22
C GLY A 225 -4.51 -11.06 -2.65
N THR A 226 -3.37 -11.75 -2.60
CA THR A 226 -3.26 -13.01 -1.87
C THR A 226 -3.56 -12.78 -0.38
N PRO A 227 -3.99 -13.81 0.39
CA PRO A 227 -4.28 -13.63 1.82
C PRO A 227 -3.12 -13.00 2.60
N ALA A 228 -1.88 -13.39 2.28
CA ALA A 228 -0.68 -12.79 2.85
C ALA A 228 -0.54 -11.30 2.49
N ALA A 229 -0.76 -10.91 1.23
CA ALA A 229 -0.71 -9.51 0.81
C ALA A 229 -1.84 -8.68 1.45
N TYR A 230 -3.03 -9.25 1.55
CA TYR A 230 -4.18 -8.61 2.19
C TYR A 230 -3.95 -8.36 3.68
N ALA A 231 -3.39 -9.34 4.40
CA ALA A 231 -3.03 -9.18 5.80
C ALA A 231 -2.00 -8.06 6.02
N ARG A 232 -1.02 -7.92 5.12
CA ARG A 232 -0.07 -6.79 5.16
C ARG A 232 -0.75 -5.45 4.95
N TYR A 233 -1.67 -5.40 3.99
CA TYR A 233 -2.50 -4.22 3.74
C TYR A 233 -3.27 -3.82 5.01
N LEU A 234 -3.96 -4.77 5.66
CA LEU A 234 -4.70 -4.49 6.90
C LEU A 234 -3.79 -4.00 8.02
N ALA A 235 -2.64 -4.64 8.22
CA ALA A 235 -1.68 -4.22 9.23
C ALA A 235 -1.16 -2.79 8.98
N ALA A 236 -0.87 -2.45 7.71
CA ALA A 236 -0.44 -1.11 7.34
C ALA A 236 -1.55 -0.07 7.54
N VAL A 237 -2.80 -0.38 7.15
CA VAL A 237 -3.96 0.49 7.41
C VAL A 237 -4.18 0.69 8.92
N ARG A 238 -4.04 -0.37 9.74
CA ARG A 238 -4.15 -0.23 11.20
C ARG A 238 -3.14 0.78 11.74
N GLN A 239 -1.93 0.82 11.18
CA GLN A 239 -0.89 1.76 11.59
C GLN A 239 -1.17 3.20 11.12
N ASP A 240 -1.81 3.42 9.97
CA ASP A 240 -2.28 4.76 9.55
C ASP A 240 -3.23 5.35 10.60
N PHE A 241 -4.06 4.50 11.19
CA PHE A 241 -5.02 4.86 12.23
C PHE A 241 -4.56 4.52 13.65
N ALA A 242 -3.25 4.40 13.91
CA ALA A 242 -2.71 4.03 15.24
C ALA A 242 -3.16 4.97 16.38
N HIS A 243 -3.60 6.19 16.03
CA HIS A 243 -4.13 7.18 16.95
C HIS A 243 -5.61 6.94 17.35
N ILE A 244 -6.32 6.06 16.64
CA ILE A 244 -7.70 5.64 16.92
C ILE A 244 -7.67 4.39 17.80
N GLY A 245 -8.53 4.33 18.82
CA GLY A 245 -8.65 3.16 19.70
C GLY A 245 -9.11 1.90 18.96
N ASP A 246 -8.75 0.73 19.47
CA ASP A 246 -8.97 -0.54 18.75
C ASP A 246 -10.46 -0.83 18.47
N ASP A 247 -11.35 -0.55 19.42
CA ASP A 247 -12.79 -0.76 19.25
C ASP A 247 -13.38 0.16 18.17
N ASP A 248 -13.01 1.44 18.20
CA ASP A 248 -13.46 2.43 17.21
C ASP A 248 -12.91 2.11 15.82
N PHE A 249 -11.63 1.71 15.74
CA PHE A 249 -11.01 1.28 14.49
C PHE A 249 -11.70 0.04 13.93
N ALA A 250 -11.97 -0.97 14.75
CA ALA A 250 -12.65 -2.19 14.32
C ALA A 250 -14.07 -1.90 13.82
N ALA A 251 -14.83 -1.05 14.52
CA ALA A 251 -16.16 -0.62 14.11
C ALA A 251 -16.12 0.15 12.77
N GLY A 252 -15.20 1.11 12.63
CA GLY A 252 -14.99 1.88 11.40
C GLY A 252 -14.56 1.01 10.23
N ARG A 253 -13.61 0.09 10.44
CA ARG A 253 -13.15 -0.86 9.43
C ARG A 253 -14.28 -1.76 8.95
N ALA A 254 -15.07 -2.32 9.88
CA ALA A 254 -16.22 -3.15 9.52
C ALA A 254 -17.26 -2.36 8.71
N ALA A 255 -17.46 -1.06 8.98
CA ALA A 255 -18.34 -0.20 8.19
C ALA A 255 -17.81 0.02 6.75
N VAL A 256 -16.50 0.24 6.58
CA VAL A 256 -15.85 0.34 5.26
C VAL A 256 -16.01 -0.97 4.49
N VAL A 257 -15.72 -2.11 5.12
CA VAL A 257 -15.85 -3.43 4.49
C VAL A 257 -17.27 -3.71 4.03
N ARG A 258 -18.29 -3.39 4.85
CA ARG A 258 -19.70 -3.54 4.45
C ARG A 258 -20.04 -2.67 3.25
N ARG A 259 -19.61 -1.40 3.24
CA ARG A 259 -19.81 -0.49 2.10
C ARG A 259 -19.18 -1.02 0.82
N LEU A 260 -17.95 -1.55 0.89
CA LEU A 260 -17.28 -2.16 -0.25
C LEU A 260 -18.04 -3.40 -0.77
N LEU A 261 -18.56 -4.23 0.14
CA LEU A 261 -19.35 -5.42 -0.23
C LEU A 261 -20.72 -5.07 -0.84
N GLU A 262 -21.24 -3.87 -0.60
CA GLU A 262 -22.44 -3.31 -1.24
C GLU A 262 -22.19 -2.78 -2.65
N LEU A 263 -20.93 -2.56 -3.06
CA LEU A 263 -20.61 -2.18 -4.43
C LEU A 263 -20.91 -3.35 -5.38
N ASP A 264 -21.82 -3.11 -6.32
CA ASP A 264 -22.19 -4.06 -7.37
C ASP A 264 -22.18 -3.38 -8.76
N PRO A 265 -21.17 -3.65 -9.59
CA PRO A 265 -20.03 -4.53 -9.32
C PRO A 265 -18.95 -3.86 -8.45
N LEU A 266 -18.19 -4.64 -7.66
CA LEU A 266 -17.00 -4.16 -6.94
C LEU A 266 -15.83 -3.79 -7.88
N PHE A 267 -15.74 -4.48 -9.03
CA PHE A 267 -14.78 -4.16 -10.09
C PHE A 267 -15.54 -3.94 -11.41
N HIS A 268 -15.31 -2.81 -12.06
CA HIS A 268 -16.08 -2.28 -13.18
C HIS A 268 -15.54 -2.70 -14.54
N THR A 269 -14.23 -2.87 -14.67
CA THR A 269 -13.61 -3.38 -15.89
C THR A 269 -13.77 -4.89 -15.98
N GLN A 270 -13.84 -5.43 -17.21
CA GLN A 270 -13.84 -6.89 -17.38
C GLN A 270 -12.58 -7.52 -16.78
N ARG A 271 -11.42 -6.90 -17.05
CA ARG A 271 -10.12 -7.41 -16.61
C ARG A 271 -9.98 -7.39 -15.09
N GLY A 272 -10.42 -6.31 -14.42
CA GLY A 272 -10.42 -6.22 -12.97
C GLY A 272 -11.31 -7.29 -12.32
N ARG A 273 -12.49 -7.56 -12.89
CA ARG A 273 -13.35 -8.67 -12.42
C ARG A 273 -12.68 -10.03 -12.50
N GLU A 274 -12.00 -10.31 -13.60
CA GLU A 274 -11.29 -11.58 -13.81
C GLU A 274 -10.11 -11.74 -12.84
N LEU A 275 -9.37 -10.66 -12.59
CA LEU A 275 -8.17 -10.69 -11.76
C LEU A 275 -8.47 -10.73 -10.26
N TRP A 276 -9.43 -9.93 -9.79
CA TRP A 276 -9.47 -9.55 -8.37
C TRP A 276 -10.79 -9.84 -7.65
N ARG A 277 -11.93 -9.89 -8.36
CA ARG A 277 -13.25 -9.94 -7.73
C ARG A 277 -13.43 -11.09 -6.74
N GLU A 278 -13.09 -12.31 -7.15
CA GLU A 278 -13.27 -13.49 -6.28
C GLU A 278 -12.38 -13.45 -5.05
N ALA A 279 -11.13 -12.99 -5.20
CA ALA A 279 -10.20 -12.85 -4.08
C ALA A 279 -10.64 -11.73 -3.13
N ALA A 280 -11.07 -10.58 -3.68
CA ALA A 280 -11.55 -9.44 -2.92
C ALA A 280 -12.78 -9.80 -2.08
N ARG A 281 -13.77 -10.49 -2.64
CA ARG A 281 -14.94 -10.92 -1.87
C ARG A 281 -14.56 -11.85 -0.72
N ARG A 282 -13.67 -12.83 -0.95
CA ARG A 282 -13.17 -13.72 0.11
C ARG A 282 -12.44 -12.94 1.22
N ASN A 283 -11.55 -12.04 0.84
CA ASN A 283 -10.75 -11.25 1.77
C ASN A 283 -11.64 -10.32 2.62
N LEU A 284 -12.55 -9.57 1.99
CA LEU A 284 -13.50 -8.68 2.67
C LEU A 284 -14.46 -9.44 3.59
N GLN A 285 -15.02 -10.56 3.14
CA GLN A 285 -15.89 -11.39 3.98
C GLN A 285 -15.15 -11.95 5.18
N GLY A 286 -13.88 -12.36 5.01
CA GLY A 286 -13.04 -12.86 6.08
C GLY A 286 -12.77 -11.85 7.21
N GLU A 287 -12.91 -10.53 6.96
CA GLU A 287 -12.80 -9.51 8.01
C GLU A 287 -14.03 -9.43 8.92
N LEU A 288 -15.19 -9.88 8.47
CA LEU A 288 -16.45 -9.72 9.22
C LEU A 288 -16.78 -10.91 10.13
N GLY A 289 -16.02 -12.02 10.06
CA GLY A 289 -16.26 -13.26 10.81
C GLY A 289 -16.91 -14.35 9.98
#